data_AF-A0A021VP04-F1
#
_entry.id   AF-A0A021VP04-F1
#
_cell.length_a   1.000
_cell.length_b   1.000
_cell.length_c   1.000
_cell.angle_alpha   90.00
_cell.angle_beta   90.00
_cell.angle_gamma   90.00
#
_symmetry.space_group_name_H-M   'P 1'
#
loop_
_entity.id
_entity.type
_entity.pdbx_description
1 polymer ?
#
loop_
_entity_poly.entity_id
_entity_poly.type
_entity_poly.pdbx_seq_one_letter_code
_entity_poly.pdbx_strand_id
1 'polypeptide(L)'
;RRARVRVGATVRDVAAQEVRLGDVVVVAAGEVVAVDGRLLTAAVLDEAALTGEPLPRERGPGEDVRSGVVNAGGQAELVATATAESSTYAGIVRLVQSAQASSAPFVRAADRVAVLFVPLTVAVAGAAWLVSGDPVRAVAVLVVATPCPLLLAAPIAVVSGISRAARLGVVIRGGGPLERLAGARVVLLDKTGTVTQGRPTVAAVLVPPAPAATPVATGGSDLPGAHGTAPGADEVLRLAASLDQMSPHVLAGAIVTAASRRGLPLSLPSDLEEVHGHGLRGRVDGHEVQVGRAAWAGGLAQGRAGAPG
;
A
#
# COMPACT_ATOMS: atom_id res chain seq x y z
N ARG A 1 -3.42 -12.05 -17.26
CA ARG A 1 -2.08 -12.16 -16.64
C ARG A 1 -1.49 -13.51 -17.03
N ARG A 2 -0.18 -13.61 -17.20
CA ARG A 2 0.50 -14.88 -17.45
C ARG A 2 1.16 -15.40 -16.18
N ALA A 3 1.45 -16.69 -16.14
CA ALA A 3 2.14 -17.37 -15.06
C ALA A 3 3.11 -18.37 -15.67
N ARG A 4 4.27 -18.57 -15.03
CA ARG A 4 5.26 -19.54 -15.48
C ARG A 4 5.15 -20.79 -14.63
N VAL A 5 4.74 -21.90 -15.24
CA VAL A 5 4.56 -23.20 -14.56
C VAL A 5 5.70 -24.13 -14.93
N ARG A 6 6.34 -24.72 -13.92
CA ARG A 6 7.40 -25.71 -14.09
C ARG A 6 6.80 -27.08 -14.36
N VAL A 7 7.11 -27.63 -15.52
CA VAL A 7 6.74 -28.99 -15.95
C VAL A 7 8.02 -29.79 -16.12
N GLY A 8 8.36 -30.60 -15.11
CA GLY A 8 9.63 -31.32 -15.03
C GLY A 8 10.81 -30.35 -14.95
N ALA A 9 11.69 -30.40 -15.96
CA ALA A 9 12.87 -29.55 -16.10
C ALA A 9 12.63 -28.27 -16.92
N THR A 10 11.42 -28.07 -17.45
CA THR A 10 11.11 -26.92 -18.32
C THR A 10 10.10 -25.99 -17.66
N VAL A 11 10.16 -24.70 -18.01
CA VAL A 11 9.22 -23.68 -17.56
C VAL A 11 8.37 -23.25 -18.75
N ARG A 12 7.04 -23.35 -18.61
CA ARG A 12 6.08 -22.95 -19.65
C ARG A 12 5.31 -21.72 -19.21
N ASP A 13 5.16 -20.78 -20.12
CA ASP A 13 4.40 -19.56 -19.87
C ASP A 13 2.94 -19.76 -20.28
N VAL A 14 2.04 -19.80 -19.29
CA VAL A 14 0.60 -20.09 -19.42
C VAL A 14 -0.25 -18.91 -18.99
N ALA A 15 -1.53 -18.89 -19.35
CA ALA A 15 -2.45 -17.93 -18.75
C ALA A 15 -2.62 -18.24 -17.24
N ALA A 16 -2.79 -17.21 -16.41
CA ALA A 16 -2.98 -17.42 -14.97
C ALA A 16 -4.18 -18.34 -14.66
N GLN A 17 -5.21 -18.33 -15.51
CA GLN A 17 -6.40 -19.18 -15.41
C GLN A 17 -6.11 -20.67 -15.65
N GLU A 18 -5.02 -21.00 -16.33
CA GLU A 18 -4.62 -22.38 -16.63
C GLU A 18 -3.84 -23.02 -15.47
N VAL A 19 -3.42 -22.23 -14.48
CA VAL A 19 -2.68 -22.73 -13.30
C VAL A 19 -3.61 -23.53 -12.41
N ARG A 20 -3.21 -24.77 -12.11
CA ARG A 20 -3.96 -25.71 -11.28
C ARG A 20 -3.38 -25.79 -9.87
N LEU A 21 -4.21 -26.26 -8.94
CA LEU A 21 -3.77 -26.60 -7.58
C LEU A 21 -2.64 -27.63 -7.64
N GLY A 22 -1.56 -27.36 -6.90
CA GLY A 22 -0.38 -28.22 -6.87
C GLY A 22 0.67 -27.90 -7.95
N ASP A 23 0.37 -27.06 -8.94
CA ASP A 23 1.36 -26.65 -9.94
C ASP A 23 2.49 -25.86 -9.27
N VAL A 24 3.72 -26.11 -9.72
CA VAL A 24 4.87 -25.31 -9.30
C VAL A 24 4.99 -24.08 -10.20
N VAL A 25 4.75 -22.91 -9.61
CA VAL A 25 4.85 -21.62 -10.29
C VAL A 25 6.22 -21.01 -9.99
N VAL A 26 6.89 -20.57 -11.05
CA VAL A 26 8.19 -19.88 -11.00
C VAL A 26 7.96 -18.39 -11.17
N VAL A 27 8.47 -17.59 -10.24
CA VAL A 27 8.33 -16.13 -10.22
C VAL A 27 9.72 -15.50 -10.27
N ALA A 28 10.02 -14.73 -11.32
CA ALA A 28 11.31 -14.05 -11.44
C ALA A 28 11.32 -12.76 -10.62
N ALA A 29 12.51 -12.19 -10.46
CA ALA A 29 12.69 -10.85 -9.94
C ALA A 29 11.81 -9.84 -10.70
N GLY A 30 11.08 -9.02 -9.96
CA GLY A 30 10.16 -8.01 -10.47
C GLY A 30 8.80 -8.53 -10.94
N GLU A 31 8.57 -9.84 -10.96
CA GLU A 31 7.28 -10.40 -11.39
C GLU A 31 6.24 -10.43 -10.27
N VAL A 32 4.98 -10.31 -10.68
CA VAL A 32 3.83 -10.41 -9.77
C VAL A 32 3.45 -11.88 -9.58
N VAL A 33 3.21 -12.28 -8.34
CA VAL A 33 2.67 -13.60 -8.01
C VAL A 33 1.25 -13.73 -8.56
N ALA A 34 1.05 -14.65 -9.51
CA ALA A 34 -0.21 -14.76 -10.26
C ALA A 34 -1.36 -15.42 -9.48
N VAL A 35 -1.05 -16.40 -8.62
CA VAL A 35 -2.02 -17.18 -7.82
C VAL A 35 -1.52 -17.34 -6.40
N ASP A 36 -2.42 -17.53 -5.44
CA ASP A 36 -2.00 -17.80 -4.06
C ASP A 36 -1.29 -19.16 -4.00
N GLY A 37 -0.26 -19.25 -3.17
CA GLY A 37 0.55 -20.45 -3.08
C GLY A 37 1.42 -20.52 -1.85
N ARG A 38 2.18 -21.61 -1.74
CA ARG A 38 3.13 -21.86 -0.66
C ARG A 38 4.53 -21.93 -1.22
N LEU A 39 5.46 -21.19 -0.61
CA LEU A 39 6.83 -21.10 -1.09
C LEU A 39 7.56 -22.44 -0.99
N LEU A 40 8.30 -22.80 -2.04
CA LEU A 40 9.27 -23.89 -2.05
C LEU A 40 10.69 -23.38 -1.76
N THR A 41 10.98 -22.14 -2.14
CA THR A 41 12.26 -21.47 -1.91
C THR A 41 12.05 -20.20 -1.08
N ALA A 42 13.10 -19.71 -0.42
CA ALA A 42 13.04 -18.40 0.20
C ALA A 42 12.79 -17.30 -0.86
N ALA A 43 12.03 -16.28 -0.50
CA ALA A 43 11.69 -15.18 -1.39
C ALA A 43 11.67 -13.84 -0.64
N VAL A 44 12.04 -12.76 -1.33
CA VAL A 44 11.87 -11.38 -0.85
C VAL A 44 10.68 -10.79 -1.59
N LEU A 45 9.60 -10.48 -0.89
CA LEU A 45 8.33 -10.06 -1.51
C LEU A 45 7.97 -8.64 -1.11
N ASP A 46 7.64 -7.81 -2.09
CA ASP A 46 6.96 -6.54 -1.87
C ASP A 46 5.45 -6.78 -1.77
N GLU A 47 4.95 -6.69 -0.54
CA GLU A 47 3.54 -6.87 -0.19
C GLU A 47 2.81 -5.52 -0.02
N ALA A 48 3.40 -4.38 -0.43
CA ALA A 48 2.86 -3.04 -0.18
C ALA A 48 1.47 -2.86 -0.79
N ALA A 49 1.23 -3.43 -1.98
CA ALA A 49 -0.06 -3.35 -2.67
C ALA A 49 -1.22 -4.03 -1.91
N LEU A 50 -0.93 -4.99 -1.02
CA LEU A 50 -1.94 -5.74 -0.26
C LEU A 50 -2.00 -5.34 1.21
N THR A 51 -0.85 -4.99 1.79
CA THR A 51 -0.71 -4.79 3.24
C THR A 51 -0.52 -3.32 3.62
N GLY A 52 -0.13 -2.47 2.66
CA GLY A 52 0.24 -1.08 2.92
C GLY A 52 1.59 -0.92 3.64
N GLU A 53 2.31 -2.01 3.91
CA GLU A 53 3.65 -1.96 4.49
C GLU A 53 4.68 -1.71 3.37
N PRO A 54 5.48 -0.63 3.45
CA PRO A 54 6.32 -0.16 2.34
C PRO A 54 7.62 -0.96 2.16
N LEU A 55 7.94 -1.85 3.11
CA LEU A 55 9.19 -2.60 3.13
C LEU A 55 8.98 -4.01 2.56
N PRO A 56 9.79 -4.45 1.58
CA PRO A 56 9.81 -5.84 1.18
C PRO A 56 10.11 -6.75 2.37
N ARG A 57 9.40 -7.88 2.43
CA ARG A 57 9.49 -8.85 3.51
C ARG A 57 10.07 -10.15 2.99
N GLU A 58 11.01 -10.68 3.75
CA GLU A 58 11.56 -12.02 3.51
C GLU A 58 10.60 -13.07 4.03
N ARG A 59 10.41 -14.10 3.22
CA ARG A 59 9.55 -15.25 3.49
C ARG A 59 10.35 -16.52 3.28
N GLY A 60 10.26 -17.45 4.23
CA GLY A 60 10.94 -18.74 4.15
C GLY A 60 10.17 -19.78 3.31
N PRO A 61 10.82 -20.88 2.92
CA PRO A 61 10.14 -22.06 2.39
C PRO A 61 9.03 -22.53 3.33
N GLY A 62 7.89 -22.95 2.78
CA GLY A 62 6.72 -23.42 3.52
C GLY A 62 5.76 -22.33 3.96
N GLU A 63 6.10 -21.05 3.85
CA GLU A 63 5.19 -19.94 4.13
C GLU A 63 4.19 -19.71 2.98
N ASP A 64 2.99 -19.27 3.33
CA ASP A 64 1.94 -18.92 2.36
C ASP A 64 2.15 -17.50 1.81
N VAL A 65 1.92 -17.36 0.51
CA VAL A 65 2.05 -16.14 -0.27
C VAL A 65 0.76 -15.86 -1.01
N ARG A 66 0.34 -14.59 -0.96
CA ARG A 66 -0.87 -14.11 -1.62
C ARG A 66 -0.53 -13.62 -3.03
N SER A 67 -1.41 -13.89 -3.98
CA SER A 67 -1.38 -13.32 -5.33
C SER A 67 -1.45 -11.79 -5.30
N GLY A 68 -0.79 -11.16 -6.26
CA GLY A 68 -0.75 -9.70 -6.40
C GLY A 68 0.43 -9.01 -5.71
N VAL A 69 1.22 -9.73 -4.90
CA VAL A 69 2.51 -9.25 -4.39
C VAL A 69 3.58 -9.37 -5.48
N VAL A 70 4.65 -8.56 -5.37
CA VAL A 70 5.76 -8.54 -6.32
C VAL A 70 6.96 -9.27 -5.71
N ASN A 71 7.64 -10.12 -6.49
CA ASN A 71 8.92 -10.67 -6.08
C ASN A 71 10.00 -9.60 -6.22
N ALA A 72 10.51 -9.10 -5.10
CA ALA A 72 11.55 -8.08 -5.05
C ALA A 72 12.98 -8.67 -5.00
N GLY A 73 13.11 -9.99 -4.83
CA GLY A 73 14.40 -10.69 -4.74
C GLY A 73 14.72 -11.51 -5.99
N GLY A 74 15.57 -12.53 -5.82
CA GLY A 74 15.90 -13.50 -6.86
C GLY A 74 14.72 -14.42 -7.24
N GLN A 75 14.94 -15.35 -8.17
CA GLN A 75 13.91 -16.29 -8.61
C GLN A 75 13.35 -17.10 -7.43
N ALA A 76 12.02 -17.17 -7.34
CA ALA A 76 11.31 -17.94 -6.32
C ALA A 76 10.40 -18.99 -6.96
N GLU A 77 10.24 -20.13 -6.29
CA GLU A 77 9.26 -21.16 -6.65
C GLU A 77 8.19 -21.28 -5.56
N LEU A 78 6.95 -21.48 -5.97
CA LEU A 78 5.82 -21.71 -5.08
C LEU A 78 4.88 -22.78 -5.64
N VAL A 79 4.26 -23.57 -4.77
CA VAL A 79 3.17 -24.48 -5.13
C VAL A 79 1.85 -23.72 -5.04
N ALA A 80 1.06 -23.74 -6.12
CA ALA A 80 -0.26 -23.14 -6.15
C ALA A 80 -1.20 -23.80 -5.12
N THR A 81 -1.74 -23.01 -4.20
CA THR A 81 -2.71 -23.45 -3.17
C THR A 81 -4.13 -22.95 -3.47
N ALA A 82 -4.29 -22.08 -4.47
CA ALA A 82 -5.57 -21.60 -4.97
C ALA A 82 -5.53 -21.52 -6.51
N THR A 83 -6.71 -21.59 -7.17
CA THR A 83 -6.82 -21.23 -8.59
C THR A 83 -6.79 -19.70 -8.73
N ALA A 84 -6.58 -19.20 -9.95
CA ALA A 84 -6.61 -17.75 -10.20
C ALA A 84 -7.92 -17.07 -9.77
N GLU A 85 -9.04 -17.78 -9.82
CA GLU A 85 -10.36 -17.26 -9.46
C GLU A 85 -10.57 -17.18 -7.94
N SER A 86 -10.06 -18.16 -7.20
CA SER A 86 -10.16 -18.19 -5.73
C SER A 86 -9.04 -17.43 -5.03
N SER A 87 -8.05 -16.94 -5.76
CA SER A 87 -6.89 -16.23 -5.21
C SER A 87 -7.23 -14.84 -4.64
N THR A 88 -6.42 -14.38 -3.68
CA THR A 88 -6.60 -13.11 -2.94
C THR A 88 -6.81 -11.91 -3.87
N TYR A 89 -5.97 -11.76 -4.91
CA TYR A 89 -6.08 -10.65 -5.86
C TYR A 89 -7.42 -10.65 -6.61
N ALA A 90 -7.92 -11.82 -7.02
CA ALA A 90 -9.23 -11.93 -7.65
C ALA A 90 -10.37 -11.55 -6.68
N GLY A 91 -10.21 -11.87 -5.39
CA GLY A 91 -11.08 -11.38 -4.32
C GLY A 91 -11.14 -9.85 -4.25
N ILE A 92 -9.99 -9.18 -4.31
CA ILE A 92 -9.90 -7.71 -4.30
C ILE A 92 -10.59 -7.11 -5.54
N VAL A 93 -10.33 -7.68 -6.73
CA VAL A 93 -11.00 -7.22 -7.97
C VAL A 93 -12.51 -7.34 -7.87
N ARG A 94 -13.04 -8.47 -7.35
CA ARG A 94 -14.49 -8.63 -7.13
C ARG A 94 -15.04 -7.61 -6.14
N LEU A 95 -14.32 -7.35 -5.04
CA LEU A 95 -14.73 -6.35 -4.06
C LEU A 95 -14.82 -4.96 -4.70
N VAL A 96 -13.81 -4.56 -5.49
CA VAL A 96 -13.81 -3.29 -6.21
C VAL A 96 -14.96 -3.20 -7.22
N GLN A 97 -15.20 -4.27 -8.00
CA GLN A 97 -16.31 -4.30 -8.97
C GLN A 97 -17.67 -4.18 -8.29
N SER A 98 -17.89 -4.90 -7.19
CA SER A 98 -19.13 -4.81 -6.40
C SER A 98 -19.34 -3.41 -5.82
N ALA A 99 -18.27 -2.73 -5.42
CA ALA A 99 -18.33 -1.36 -4.91
C ALA A 99 -18.57 -0.29 -6.00
N GLN A 100 -18.20 -0.56 -7.25
CA GLN A 100 -18.43 0.32 -8.40
C GLN A 100 -19.82 0.13 -9.03
N ALA A 101 -20.38 -1.08 -8.96
CA ALA A 101 -21.69 -1.38 -9.54
C ALA A 101 -22.89 -0.74 -8.80
N SER A 102 -22.66 -0.01 -7.70
CA SER A 102 -23.74 0.63 -6.95
C SER A 102 -24.17 1.95 -7.59
N SER A 103 -25.41 2.02 -8.07
CA SER A 103 -26.08 3.28 -8.39
C SER A 103 -26.41 4.09 -7.13
N ALA A 104 -26.52 5.42 -7.29
CA ALA A 104 -26.86 6.34 -6.22
C ALA A 104 -28.25 6.01 -5.62
N PRO A 105 -28.39 5.73 -4.31
CA PRO A 105 -29.66 5.35 -3.70
C PRO A 105 -30.82 6.34 -3.95
N PHE A 106 -30.56 7.63 -4.10
CA PHE A 106 -31.55 8.68 -4.35
C PHE A 106 -32.14 8.58 -5.76
N VAL A 107 -31.32 8.22 -6.74
CA VAL A 107 -31.80 7.93 -8.10
C VAL A 107 -32.76 6.74 -8.07
N ARG A 108 -32.46 5.70 -7.28
CA ARG A 108 -33.38 4.57 -7.08
C ARG A 108 -34.65 4.94 -6.31
N ALA A 109 -34.58 5.92 -5.40
CA ALA A 109 -35.75 6.40 -4.66
C ALA A 109 -36.71 7.17 -5.59
N ALA A 110 -36.17 8.02 -6.47
CA ALA A 110 -36.96 8.68 -7.51
C ALA A 110 -37.62 7.67 -8.46
N ASP A 111 -36.89 6.63 -8.90
CA ASP A 111 -37.44 5.55 -9.72
C ASP A 111 -38.56 4.78 -8.99
N ARG A 112 -38.44 4.58 -7.68
CA ARG A 112 -39.48 3.91 -6.87
C ARG A 112 -40.78 4.72 -6.83
N VAL A 113 -40.69 6.05 -6.78
CA VAL A 113 -41.87 6.93 -6.89
C VAL A 113 -42.50 6.76 -8.27
N ALA A 114 -41.70 6.66 -9.34
CA ALA A 114 -42.21 6.44 -10.68
C ALA A 114 -43.00 5.11 -10.81
N VAL A 115 -42.55 4.04 -10.15
CA VAL A 115 -43.24 2.73 -10.15
C VAL A 115 -44.67 2.82 -9.60
N LEU A 116 -44.93 3.68 -8.61
CA LEU A 116 -46.28 3.92 -8.08
C LEU A 116 -47.04 5.00 -8.88
N PHE A 117 -46.33 6.02 -9.34
CA PHE A 117 -46.91 7.19 -10.01
C PHE A 117 -47.45 6.87 -11.40
N VAL A 118 -46.78 6.01 -12.16
CA VAL A 118 -47.22 5.59 -13.51
C VAL A 118 -48.59 4.89 -13.50
N PRO A 119 -48.82 3.82 -12.72
CA PRO A 119 -50.12 3.15 -12.70
C PRO A 119 -51.23 4.06 -12.16
N LEU A 120 -50.93 4.90 -11.16
CA LEU A 120 -51.87 5.90 -10.66
C LEU A 120 -52.29 6.88 -11.78
N THR A 121 -51.32 7.40 -12.54
CA THR A 121 -51.58 8.33 -13.64
C THR A 121 -52.44 7.69 -14.73
N VAL A 122 -52.14 6.43 -15.10
CA VAL A 122 -52.94 5.68 -16.07
C VAL A 122 -54.36 5.44 -15.57
N ALA A 123 -54.52 5.11 -14.28
CA ALA A 123 -55.84 4.90 -13.68
C ALA A 123 -56.66 6.20 -13.67
N VAL A 124 -56.07 7.34 -13.28
CA VAL A 124 -56.75 8.64 -13.30
C VAL A 124 -57.09 9.08 -14.73
N ALA A 125 -56.19 8.86 -15.69
CA ALA A 125 -56.44 9.15 -17.10
C ALA A 125 -57.60 8.30 -17.66
N GLY A 126 -57.64 7.00 -17.32
CA GLY A 126 -58.73 6.10 -17.69
C GLY A 126 -60.07 6.50 -17.05
N ALA A 127 -60.06 6.85 -15.77
CA ALA A 127 -61.25 7.34 -15.07
C ALA A 127 -61.77 8.65 -15.69
N ALA A 128 -60.87 9.58 -16.01
CA ALA A 128 -61.21 10.84 -16.68
C ALA A 128 -61.88 10.59 -18.03
N TRP A 129 -61.39 9.62 -18.81
CA TRP A 129 -62.00 9.21 -20.07
C TRP A 129 -63.40 8.60 -19.88
N LEU A 130 -63.54 7.66 -18.94
CA LEU A 130 -64.80 6.96 -18.71
C LEU A 130 -65.92 7.89 -18.23
N VAL A 131 -65.60 8.88 -17.40
CA VAL A 131 -66.57 9.85 -16.87
C VAL A 131 -66.92 10.92 -17.93
N SER A 132 -65.96 11.33 -18.76
CA SER A 132 -66.20 12.39 -19.75
C SER A 132 -66.72 11.90 -21.10
N GLY A 133 -66.44 10.64 -21.46
CA GLY A 133 -66.61 10.12 -22.82
C GLY A 133 -65.62 10.68 -23.85
N ASP A 134 -64.70 11.56 -23.43
CA ASP A 134 -63.79 12.30 -24.31
C ASP A 134 -62.32 11.87 -24.08
N PRO A 135 -61.67 11.26 -25.09
CA PRO A 135 -60.28 10.81 -24.97
C PRO A 135 -59.28 11.97 -24.79
N VAL A 136 -59.63 13.21 -25.18
CA VAL A 136 -58.75 14.38 -25.02
C VAL A 136 -58.45 14.63 -23.53
N ARG A 137 -59.41 14.37 -22.63
CA ARG A 137 -59.19 14.53 -21.18
C ARG A 137 -58.21 13.52 -20.60
N ALA A 138 -58.17 12.30 -21.14
CA ALA A 138 -57.18 11.29 -20.74
C ALA A 138 -55.76 11.73 -21.12
N VAL A 139 -55.60 12.24 -22.34
CA VAL A 139 -54.32 12.77 -22.84
C VAL A 139 -53.87 13.97 -22.01
N ALA A 140 -54.79 14.89 -21.67
CA ALA A 140 -54.47 16.04 -20.82
C ALA A 140 -53.91 15.64 -19.45
N VAL A 141 -54.49 14.60 -18.81
CA VAL A 141 -53.99 14.05 -17.54
C VAL A 141 -52.58 13.48 -17.70
N LEU A 142 -52.33 12.71 -18.77
CA LEU A 142 -51.00 12.13 -19.03
C LEU A 142 -49.93 13.21 -19.25
N VAL A 143 -50.26 14.27 -20.01
CA VAL A 143 -49.34 15.39 -20.28
C VAL A 143 -48.98 16.12 -18.98
N VAL A 144 -49.99 16.49 -18.18
CA VAL A 144 -49.80 17.23 -16.92
C VAL A 144 -49.02 16.40 -15.90
N ALA A 145 -49.20 15.08 -15.90
CA ALA A 145 -48.54 14.19 -14.95
C ALA A 145 -47.03 14.04 -15.18
N THR A 146 -46.47 14.47 -16.31
CA THR A 146 -45.04 14.30 -16.60
C THR A 146 -44.18 15.04 -15.56
N PRO A 147 -43.41 14.34 -14.70
CA PRO A 147 -42.76 14.97 -13.56
C PRO A 147 -41.39 15.57 -13.94
N CYS A 148 -41.35 16.46 -14.93
CA CYS A 148 -40.12 17.05 -15.45
C CYS A 148 -39.23 17.71 -14.37
N PRO A 149 -39.76 18.52 -13.43
CA PRO A 149 -38.93 19.13 -12.39
C PRO A 149 -38.30 18.11 -11.43
N LEU A 150 -39.03 17.02 -11.13
CA LEU A 150 -38.56 15.96 -10.25
C LEU A 150 -37.37 15.21 -10.86
N LEU A 151 -37.44 14.93 -12.18
CA LEU A 151 -36.38 14.25 -12.91
C LEU A 151 -35.08 15.06 -12.98
N LEU A 152 -35.18 16.40 -13.02
CA LEU A 152 -34.02 17.29 -13.13
C LEU A 152 -33.41 17.67 -11.76
N ALA A 153 -34.17 17.60 -10.68
CA ALA A 153 -33.71 18.00 -9.35
C ALA A 153 -32.44 17.25 -8.91
N ALA A 154 -32.43 15.93 -9.07
CA ALA A 154 -31.32 15.06 -8.68
C ALA A 154 -30.00 15.36 -9.42
N PRO A 155 -29.95 15.33 -10.77
CA PRO A 155 -28.69 15.57 -11.49
C PRO A 155 -28.16 16.98 -11.28
N ILE A 156 -29.04 18.01 -11.20
CA ILE A 156 -28.61 19.39 -10.95
C ILE A 156 -27.94 19.49 -9.58
N ALA A 157 -28.58 18.98 -8.52
CA ALA A 157 -28.02 19.01 -7.18
C ALA A 157 -26.67 18.28 -7.10
N VAL A 158 -26.55 17.10 -7.71
CA VAL A 158 -25.32 16.30 -7.74
C VAL A 158 -24.20 17.03 -8.48
N VAL A 159 -24.46 17.52 -9.69
CA VAL A 159 -23.45 18.22 -10.51
C VAL A 159 -23.00 19.51 -9.83
N SER A 160 -23.92 20.27 -9.24
CA SER A 160 -23.58 21.46 -8.45
C SER A 160 -22.73 21.11 -7.23
N GLY A 161 -23.05 20.01 -6.53
CA GLY A 161 -22.28 19.52 -5.38
C GLY A 161 -20.86 19.11 -5.75
N ILE A 162 -20.70 18.31 -6.80
CA ILE A 162 -19.39 17.89 -7.33
C ILE A 162 -18.58 19.12 -7.76
N SER A 163 -19.20 20.05 -8.49
CA SER A 163 -18.55 21.29 -8.93
C SER A 163 -18.05 22.14 -7.77
N ARG A 164 -18.81 22.20 -6.66
CA ARG A 164 -18.40 22.90 -5.44
C ARG A 164 -17.25 22.19 -4.72
N ALA A 165 -17.29 20.87 -4.62
CA ALA A 165 -16.24 20.07 -4.00
C ALA A 165 -14.90 20.20 -4.77
N ALA A 166 -14.96 20.18 -6.10
CA ALA A 166 -13.78 20.34 -6.95
C ALA A 166 -13.07 21.69 -6.73
N ARG A 167 -13.83 22.78 -6.50
CA ARG A 167 -13.26 24.09 -6.16
C ARG A 167 -12.53 24.11 -4.81
N LEU A 168 -12.79 23.13 -3.95
CA LEU A 168 -12.10 22.94 -2.66
C LEU A 168 -10.98 21.88 -2.75
N GLY A 169 -10.62 21.43 -3.95
CA GLY A 169 -9.60 20.39 -4.15
C GLY A 169 -10.09 18.96 -3.87
N VAL A 170 -11.39 18.74 -3.70
CA VAL A 170 -11.97 17.42 -3.44
C VAL A 170 -12.52 16.83 -4.74
N VAL A 171 -11.92 15.73 -5.20
CA VAL A 171 -12.32 15.05 -6.44
C VAL A 171 -13.33 13.95 -6.14
N ILE A 172 -14.55 14.08 -6.67
CA ILE A 172 -15.64 13.12 -6.50
C ILE A 172 -16.02 12.53 -7.86
N ARG A 173 -15.93 11.20 -8.00
CA ARG A 173 -16.21 10.49 -9.25
C ARG A 173 -17.67 10.01 -9.30
N GLY A 174 -18.58 10.89 -9.72
CA GLY A 174 -20.00 10.59 -9.93
C GLY A 174 -20.90 10.84 -8.70
N GLY A 175 -22.23 10.70 -8.88
CA GLY A 175 -23.22 11.01 -7.84
C GLY A 175 -23.35 9.99 -6.73
N GLY A 176 -23.16 8.69 -7.03
CA GLY A 176 -23.29 7.62 -6.03
C GLY A 176 -22.33 7.74 -4.85
N PRO A 177 -21.03 8.02 -5.07
CA PRO A 177 -20.09 8.30 -3.97
C PRO A 177 -20.45 9.53 -3.15
N LEU A 178 -20.91 10.62 -3.78
CA LEU A 178 -21.34 11.84 -3.07
C LEU A 178 -22.51 11.55 -2.11
N GLU A 179 -23.48 10.78 -2.56
CA GLU A 179 -24.64 10.42 -1.75
C GLU A 179 -24.27 9.48 -0.60
N ARG A 180 -23.43 8.48 -0.86
CA ARG A 180 -22.92 7.59 0.20
C ARG A 180 -22.11 8.35 1.24
N LEU A 181 -21.31 9.33 0.82
CA LEU A 181 -20.55 10.19 1.71
C LEU A 181 -21.48 11.03 2.59
N ALA A 182 -22.59 11.53 2.06
CA ALA A 182 -23.58 12.28 2.84
C ALA A 182 -24.21 11.46 3.98
N GLY A 183 -24.31 10.14 3.82
CA GLY A 183 -24.80 9.22 4.86
C GLY A 183 -23.71 8.58 5.73
N ALA A 184 -22.42 8.83 5.45
CA ALA A 184 -21.32 8.20 6.16
C ALA A 184 -21.21 8.74 7.59
N ARG A 185 -21.01 7.84 8.56
CA ARG A 185 -20.84 8.18 9.99
C ARG A 185 -19.49 7.78 10.55
N VAL A 186 -18.80 6.86 9.88
CA VAL A 186 -17.53 6.30 10.30
C VAL A 186 -16.54 6.51 9.17
N VAL A 187 -15.38 7.06 9.51
CA VAL A 187 -14.25 7.21 8.59
C VAL A 187 -13.16 6.27 9.07
N LEU A 188 -12.81 5.30 8.24
CA LEU A 188 -11.66 4.42 8.44
C LEU A 188 -10.52 4.99 7.60
N LEU A 189 -9.43 5.36 8.26
CA LEU A 189 -8.25 5.93 7.60
C LEU A 189 -7.17 4.86 7.52
N ASP A 190 -6.60 4.68 6.33
CA ASP A 190 -5.36 3.94 6.20
C ASP A 190 -4.22 4.73 6.87
N LYS A 191 -3.24 4.03 7.45
CA LYS A 191 -2.12 4.69 8.13
C LYS A 191 -1.13 5.20 7.10
N THR A 192 -0.60 4.30 6.28
CA THR A 192 0.55 4.57 5.42
C THR A 192 0.13 5.37 4.19
N GLY A 193 0.75 6.52 3.94
CA GLY A 193 0.47 7.36 2.77
C GLY A 193 -0.85 8.16 2.84
N THR A 194 -1.67 7.94 3.88
CA THR A 194 -2.88 8.73 4.16
C THR A 194 -2.70 9.58 5.42
N VAL A 195 -2.49 8.94 6.58
CA VAL A 195 -2.19 9.67 7.83
C VAL A 195 -0.71 10.00 7.92
N THR A 196 0.16 9.13 7.41
CA THR A 196 1.61 9.32 7.38
C THR A 196 2.11 9.68 5.99
N GLN A 197 3.29 10.29 5.91
CA GLN A 197 3.91 10.72 4.65
C GLN A 197 4.38 9.55 3.76
N GLY A 198 4.28 8.30 4.22
CA GLY A 198 4.71 7.10 3.48
C GLY A 198 6.22 7.03 3.23
N ARG A 199 7.01 7.95 3.79
CA ARG A 199 8.47 7.99 3.67
C ARG A 199 9.08 7.89 5.06
N PRO A 200 9.97 6.92 5.32
CA PRO A 200 10.67 6.83 6.59
C PRO A 200 11.56 8.06 6.78
N THR A 201 11.64 8.55 8.02
CA THR A 201 12.54 9.63 8.42
C THR A 201 13.31 9.21 9.67
N VAL A 202 14.56 9.68 9.79
CA VAL A 202 15.37 9.43 10.99
C VAL A 202 14.81 10.26 12.14
N ALA A 203 14.23 9.59 13.13
CA ALA A 203 13.65 10.23 14.31
C ALA A 203 14.72 10.61 15.36
N ALA A 204 15.68 9.72 15.59
CA ALA A 204 16.76 9.92 16.55
C ALA A 204 18.02 9.14 16.12
N VAL A 205 19.18 9.63 16.55
CA VAL A 205 20.46 8.92 16.48
C VAL A 205 20.94 8.75 17.91
N LEU A 206 20.97 7.50 18.38
CA LEU A 206 21.34 7.17 19.74
C LEU A 206 22.76 6.59 19.74
N VAL A 207 23.64 7.16 20.55
CA VAL A 207 25.01 6.67 20.74
C VAL A 207 25.15 6.20 22.19
N PRO A 208 25.77 5.03 22.45
CA PRO A 208 26.07 4.60 23.82
C PRO A 208 26.93 5.64 24.54
N PRO A 209 26.73 5.87 25.85
CA PRO A 209 27.64 6.71 26.63
C PRO A 209 29.06 6.11 26.59
N ALA A 210 30.08 6.95 26.39
CA ALA A 210 31.46 6.52 26.44
C ALA A 210 31.74 5.87 27.80
N PRO A 211 32.48 4.75 27.86
CA PRO A 211 32.89 4.18 29.15
C PRO A 211 33.64 5.26 29.93
N ALA A 212 33.21 5.51 31.17
CA ALA A 212 33.85 6.48 32.04
C ALA A 212 35.34 6.15 32.09
N ALA A 213 36.19 7.08 31.65
CA ALA A 213 37.62 6.92 31.74
C ALA A 213 38.00 6.74 33.21
N THR A 214 38.37 5.53 33.61
CA THR A 214 39.13 5.34 34.85
C THR A 214 40.43 6.13 34.68
N PRO A 215 40.73 7.11 35.55
CA PRO A 215 41.96 7.86 35.44
C PRO A 215 43.12 6.92 35.80
N VAL A 216 43.79 6.38 34.78
CA VAL A 216 45.09 5.74 34.98
C VAL A 216 46.11 6.87 35.02
N ALA A 217 46.57 7.19 36.23
CA ALA A 217 47.73 8.04 36.42
C ALA A 217 48.99 7.26 36.02
N THR A 218 49.49 7.49 34.82
CA THR A 218 50.88 7.17 34.46
C THR A 218 51.46 8.33 33.69
N GLY A 219 52.45 8.98 34.30
CA GLY A 219 53.25 10.01 33.65
C GLY A 219 54.16 9.42 32.58
N GLY A 220 54.50 10.24 31.58
CA GLY A 220 55.64 10.02 30.70
C GLY A 220 55.30 9.90 29.21
N SER A 221 55.82 10.87 28.46
CA SER A 221 56.14 10.91 27.02
C SER A 221 55.00 10.90 25.99
N ASP A 222 55.03 11.95 25.19
CA ASP A 222 54.23 12.22 24.00
C ASP A 222 54.39 11.12 22.92
N LEU A 223 53.27 10.48 22.57
CA LEU A 223 53.04 9.82 21.28
C LEU A 223 51.65 10.25 20.78
N PRO A 224 51.51 10.81 19.56
CA PRO A 224 50.20 11.09 18.99
C PRO A 224 49.62 9.79 18.42
N GLY A 225 48.83 9.09 19.23
CA GLY A 225 48.21 7.82 18.85
C GLY A 225 46.92 7.53 19.62
N ALA A 226 45.80 7.56 18.91
CA ALA A 226 44.56 6.82 19.16
C ALA A 226 44.05 6.77 20.61
N HIS A 227 43.57 7.90 21.13
CA HIS A 227 42.57 7.88 22.20
C HIS A 227 41.19 7.85 21.54
N GLY A 228 40.66 6.63 21.31
CA GLY A 228 39.38 6.42 20.65
C GLY A 228 38.21 6.93 21.49
N THR A 229 37.88 8.21 21.35
CA THR A 229 36.58 8.76 21.76
C THR A 229 35.50 8.10 20.91
N ALA A 230 34.46 7.58 21.56
CA ALA A 230 33.31 7.02 20.84
C ALA A 230 32.75 8.08 19.86
N PRO A 231 32.42 7.68 18.61
CA PRO A 231 31.95 8.63 17.60
C PRO A 231 30.67 9.31 18.08
N GLY A 232 30.60 10.63 17.94
CA GLY A 232 29.38 11.40 18.25
C GLY A 232 28.22 11.03 17.32
N ALA A 233 27.00 11.45 17.67
CA ALA A 233 25.80 11.09 16.91
C ALA A 233 25.85 11.51 15.44
N ASP A 234 26.45 12.67 15.13
CA ASP A 234 26.62 13.12 13.76
C ASP A 234 27.66 12.31 12.99
N GLU A 235 28.72 11.82 13.66
CA GLU A 235 29.72 10.96 13.02
C GLU A 235 29.15 9.58 12.72
N VAL A 236 28.37 9.01 13.64
CA VAL A 236 27.62 7.75 13.40
C VAL A 236 26.68 7.91 12.22
N LEU A 237 25.92 9.01 12.17
CA LEU A 237 25.01 9.28 11.05
C LEU A 237 25.77 9.48 9.73
N ARG A 238 26.90 10.19 9.74
CA ARG A 238 27.74 10.43 8.56
C ARG A 238 28.30 9.13 8.01
N LEU A 239 28.86 8.27 8.87
CA LEU A 239 29.41 6.96 8.48
C LEU A 239 28.32 6.03 7.94
N ALA A 240 27.18 5.95 8.64
CA ALA A 240 26.04 5.14 8.21
C ALA A 240 25.50 5.61 6.85
N ALA A 241 25.26 6.92 6.70
CA ALA A 241 24.82 7.50 5.43
C ALA A 241 25.83 7.31 4.31
N SER A 242 27.13 7.41 4.60
CA SER A 242 28.18 7.22 3.60
C SER A 242 28.14 5.82 3.00
N LEU A 243 27.94 4.79 3.84
CA LEU A 243 27.77 3.42 3.41
C LEU A 243 26.44 3.21 2.65
N ASP A 244 25.35 3.75 3.18
CA ASP A 244 23.99 3.59 2.66
C ASP A 244 23.73 4.30 1.31
N GLN A 245 24.61 5.20 0.86
CA GLN A 245 24.54 5.79 -0.48
C GLN A 245 24.50 4.74 -1.60
N MET A 246 25.09 3.57 -1.36
CA MET A 246 25.16 2.47 -2.34
C MET A 246 24.07 1.42 -2.14
N SER A 247 23.19 1.57 -1.14
CA SER A 247 22.14 0.61 -0.84
C SER A 247 20.84 0.92 -1.60
N PRO A 248 20.20 -0.08 -2.24
CA PRO A 248 18.88 0.09 -2.84
C PRO A 248 17.73 0.10 -1.81
N HIS A 249 18.04 -0.07 -0.51
CA HIS A 249 17.01 -0.21 0.53
C HIS A 249 16.31 1.11 0.87
N VAL A 250 14.98 1.11 1.05
CA VAL A 250 14.21 2.36 1.25
C VAL A 250 14.58 3.12 2.55
N LEU A 251 15.11 2.41 3.57
CA LEU A 251 15.63 3.05 4.79
C LEU A 251 16.97 3.77 4.55
N ALA A 252 17.78 3.30 3.60
CA ALA A 252 19.06 3.92 3.28
C ALA A 252 18.85 5.35 2.78
N GLY A 253 17.84 5.55 1.91
CA GLY A 253 17.45 6.88 1.45
C GLY A 253 17.07 7.83 2.60
N ALA A 254 16.43 7.33 3.68
CA ALA A 254 16.09 8.14 4.85
C ALA A 254 17.34 8.56 5.65
N ILE A 255 18.31 7.65 5.80
CA ILE A 255 19.57 7.89 6.51
C ILE A 255 20.43 8.89 5.72
N VAL A 256 20.60 8.68 4.41
CA VAL A 256 21.30 9.61 3.51
C VAL A 256 20.65 10.99 3.54
N THR A 257 19.33 11.07 3.41
CA THR A 257 18.60 12.35 3.47
C THR A 257 18.79 13.07 4.81
N ALA A 258 18.79 12.33 5.93
CA ALA A 258 19.01 12.90 7.25
C ALA A 258 20.42 13.50 7.40
N ALA A 259 21.44 12.80 6.90
CA ALA A 259 22.82 13.30 6.92
C ALA A 259 22.99 14.53 6.02
N SER A 260 22.46 14.50 4.79
CA SER A 260 22.51 15.63 3.87
C SER A 260 21.79 16.86 4.43
N ARG A 261 20.63 16.69 5.10
CA ARG A 261 19.91 17.80 5.75
C ARG A 261 20.69 18.44 6.90
N ARG A 262 21.57 17.69 7.57
CA ARG A 262 22.48 18.20 8.60
C ARG A 262 23.77 18.79 8.01
N GLY A 263 23.94 18.77 6.68
CA GLY A 263 25.15 19.25 6.02
C GLY A 263 26.38 18.38 6.27
N LEU A 264 26.20 17.10 6.61
CA LEU A 264 27.31 16.19 6.89
C LEU A 264 27.98 15.76 5.57
N PRO A 265 29.32 15.86 5.46
CA PRO A 265 30.03 15.45 4.26
C PRO A 265 30.07 13.91 4.18
N LEU A 266 29.48 13.36 3.11
CA LEU A 266 29.47 11.92 2.86
C LEU A 266 30.71 11.50 2.07
N SER A 267 31.24 10.33 2.41
CA SER A 267 32.38 9.72 1.72
C SER A 267 31.93 8.53 0.87
N LEU A 268 32.68 8.20 -0.19
CA LEU A 268 32.43 6.99 -0.96
C LEU A 268 32.96 5.77 -0.19
N PRO A 269 32.14 4.72 0.02
CA PRO A 269 32.59 3.51 0.68
C PRO A 269 33.45 2.62 -0.23
N SER A 270 34.33 1.80 0.35
CA SER A 270 35.07 0.73 -0.31
C SER A 270 34.73 -0.64 0.30
N ASP A 271 35.09 -1.73 -0.39
CA ASP A 271 34.88 -3.12 0.07
C ASP A 271 33.44 -3.41 0.50
N LEU A 272 32.47 -2.92 -0.28
CA LEU A 272 31.05 -3.03 0.00
C LEU A 272 30.59 -4.48 -0.18
N GLU A 273 29.93 -5.02 0.84
CA GLU A 273 29.31 -6.35 0.79
C GLU A 273 27.89 -6.28 1.35
N GLU A 274 26.93 -6.62 0.51
CA GLU A 274 25.53 -6.72 0.89
C GLU A 274 25.25 -8.11 1.45
N VAL A 275 24.95 -8.15 2.75
CA VAL A 275 24.51 -9.37 3.42
C VAL A 275 22.99 -9.40 3.37
N HIS A 276 22.49 -10.17 2.41
CA HIS A 276 21.06 -10.32 2.13
C HIS A 276 20.27 -10.60 3.41
N GLY A 277 19.23 -9.81 3.65
CA GLY A 277 18.37 -9.93 4.84
C GLY A 277 18.93 -9.36 6.14
N HIS A 278 20.16 -8.86 6.14
CA HIS A 278 20.81 -8.35 7.33
C HIS A 278 21.16 -6.87 7.20
N GLY A 279 21.88 -6.50 6.14
CA GLY A 279 22.34 -5.14 5.95
C GLY A 279 23.55 -5.05 5.02
N LEU A 280 24.26 -3.93 5.14
CA LEU A 280 25.42 -3.59 4.35
C LEU A 280 26.64 -3.47 5.27
N ARG A 281 27.78 -3.99 4.83
CA ARG A 281 29.08 -3.75 5.46
C ARG A 281 30.08 -3.20 4.46
N GLY A 282 31.04 -2.43 4.94
CA GLY A 282 32.14 -1.94 4.10
C GLY A 282 33.06 -1.02 4.88
N ARG A 283 33.92 -0.31 4.16
CA ARG A 283 34.87 0.65 4.73
C ARG A 283 34.53 2.08 4.31
N VAL A 284 34.51 3.00 5.28
CA VAL A 284 34.30 4.44 5.06
C VAL A 284 35.39 5.20 5.80
N ASP A 285 36.18 6.02 5.09
CA ASP A 285 37.31 6.77 5.65
C ASP A 285 38.23 5.92 6.56
N GLY A 286 38.50 4.67 6.15
CA GLY A 286 39.34 3.74 6.90
C GLY A 286 38.65 3.01 8.07
N HIS A 287 37.38 3.31 8.36
CA HIS A 287 36.60 2.63 9.40
C HIS A 287 35.77 1.49 8.82
N GLU A 288 35.72 0.35 9.49
CA GLU A 288 34.74 -0.70 9.16
C GLU A 288 33.36 -0.31 9.71
N VAL A 289 32.39 -0.20 8.81
CA VAL A 289 31.03 0.25 9.10
C VAL A 289 30.04 -0.84 8.71
N GLN A 290 29.06 -1.08 9.56
CA GLN A 290 27.95 -2.01 9.31
C GLN A 290 26.63 -1.29 9.58
N VAL A 291 25.71 -1.33 8.62
CA VAL A 291 24.37 -0.74 8.72
C VAL A 291 23.35 -1.82 8.39
N GLY A 292 22.41 -2.10 9.31
CA GLY A 292 21.46 -3.19 9.11
C GLY A 292 20.56 -3.46 10.31
N ARG A 293 19.95 -4.64 10.34
CA ARG A 293 19.15 -5.11 11.49
C ARG A 293 19.99 -5.02 12.76
N ALA A 294 19.41 -4.47 13.84
CA ALA A 294 20.12 -4.20 15.09
C ALA A 294 20.90 -5.42 15.62
N ALA A 295 20.29 -6.60 15.63
CA ALA A 295 20.93 -7.83 16.09
C ALA A 295 22.15 -8.27 15.26
N TRP A 296 22.21 -7.87 13.98
CA TRP A 296 23.33 -8.17 13.10
C TRP A 296 24.43 -7.11 13.18
N ALA A 297 24.06 -5.83 13.19
CA ALA A 297 24.99 -4.69 13.29
C ALA A 297 25.61 -4.50 14.69
N GLY A 298 25.56 -5.52 15.57
CA GLY A 298 26.13 -5.48 16.92
C GLY A 298 25.31 -4.69 17.95
N GLY A 299 24.08 -4.28 17.62
CA GLY A 299 23.17 -3.64 18.57
C GLY A 299 22.68 -4.61 19.63
N LEU A 300 22.83 -4.25 20.91
CA LEU A 300 22.21 -4.96 22.01
C LEU A 300 20.71 -5.07 21.72
N ALA A 301 20.21 -6.30 21.57
CA ALA A 301 18.78 -6.56 21.49
C ALA A 301 18.14 -5.84 22.69
N GLN A 302 17.32 -4.82 22.44
CA GLN A 302 16.53 -4.21 23.50
C GLN A 302 15.70 -5.33 24.10
N GLY A 303 16.10 -5.77 25.30
CA GLY A 303 15.31 -6.69 26.09
C GLY A 303 13.90 -6.15 26.14
N ARG A 304 12.92 -7.03 25.91
CA ARG A 304 11.51 -6.76 26.16
C ARG A 304 11.40 -6.06 27.52
N ALA A 305 11.26 -4.74 27.51
CA ALA A 305 10.85 -4.00 28.68
C ALA A 305 9.38 -4.39 28.88
N GLY A 306 9.19 -5.42 29.70
CA GLY A 306 7.91 -5.63 30.34
C GLY A 306 7.56 -4.36 31.10
N ALA A 307 6.35 -3.87 30.87
CA ALA A 307 5.61 -3.18 31.89
C ALA A 307 4.18 -3.73 31.86
N PRO A 308 3.70 -4.33 32.97
CA PRO A 308 2.28 -4.46 33.23
C PRO A 308 1.72 -3.10 33.64
N GLY A 309 0.48 -2.83 33.22
CA GLY A 309 -0.28 -1.61 33.48
C GLY A 309 -1.47 -1.54 32.56
#